data_AF-F5A495-F1
#
_entry.id   AF-F5A495-F1
#
_cell.length_a   1.000
_cell.length_b   1.000
_cell.length_c   1.000
_cell.angle_alpha   90.00
_cell.angle_beta   90.00
_cell.angle_gamma   90.00
#
_symmetry.space_group_name_H-M   'P 1'
#
loop_
_entity.id
_entity.type
_entity.pdbx_description
1 polymer ?
#
loop_
_entity_poly.entity_id
_entity_poly.type
_entity_poly.pdbx_seq_one_letter_code
_entity_poly.pdbx_strand_id
1 'polypeptide(L)'
;GGVGKTTVAKAVFNKHHHSFDGASFLETASEEKLVDLQKKLISDILKPAYILVSSINEGTKEIKQRLGKRRVLVVIDDLDSVQQRDALAIKPDSFGPGSRIIITSRNEHLLKIINVDKICPLPAMNEGEALELLSWHAFRNNYPNEEYIELSRKAVGYCGGLPLA
;
A
#
# COMPACT_ATOMS: atom_id res chain seq x y z
N GLY A 1 11.83 5.72 6.87
CA GLY A 1 11.32 5.25 5.56
C GLY A 1 11.98 3.92 5.22
N GLY A 2 11.74 3.34 4.04
CA GLY A 2 12.59 2.25 3.49
C GLY A 2 12.35 0.80 3.97
N VAL A 3 11.53 0.56 5.00
CA VAL A 3 11.28 -0.80 5.57
C VAL A 3 10.39 -1.74 4.70
N GLY A 4 9.99 -1.34 3.50
CA GLY A 4 9.24 -2.22 2.58
C GLY A 4 7.71 -2.28 2.75
N LYS A 5 7.06 -1.29 3.37
CA LYS A 5 5.58 -1.25 3.51
C LYS A 5 4.84 -1.39 2.17
N THR A 6 5.21 -0.59 1.18
CA THR A 6 4.66 -0.64 -0.18
C THR A 6 4.83 -2.03 -0.79
N THR A 7 6.02 -2.63 -0.63
CA THR A 7 6.33 -3.98 -1.13
C THR A 7 5.43 -5.05 -0.52
N VAL A 8 5.25 -5.03 0.80
CA VAL A 8 4.36 -5.97 1.50
C VAL A 8 2.91 -5.78 1.06
N ALA A 9 2.43 -4.54 1.00
CA ALA A 9 1.06 -4.25 0.56
C ALA A 9 0.81 -4.73 -0.88
N LYS A 10 1.78 -4.51 -1.79
CA LYS A 10 1.73 -4.97 -3.18
C LYS A 10 1.73 -6.50 -3.28
N ALA A 11 2.53 -7.19 -2.47
CA ALA A 11 2.53 -8.65 -2.41
C ALA A 11 1.17 -9.21 -1.96
N VAL A 12 0.56 -8.62 -0.92
CA VAL A 12 -0.79 -8.99 -0.46
C VAL A 12 -1.84 -8.72 -1.54
N PHE A 13 -1.78 -7.55 -2.18
CA PHE A 13 -2.69 -7.18 -3.27
C PHE A 13 -2.62 -8.19 -4.42
N ASN A 14 -1.42 -8.43 -4.95
CA ASN A 14 -1.21 -9.36 -6.06
C ASN A 14 -1.71 -10.76 -5.72
N LYS A 15 -1.50 -11.21 -4.48
CA LYS A 15 -1.93 -12.54 -4.02
C LYS A 15 -3.45 -12.65 -3.86
N HIS A 16 -4.17 -11.60 -3.48
CA HIS A 16 -5.55 -11.73 -3.01
C HIS A 16 -6.61 -10.96 -3.83
N HIS A 17 -6.24 -10.05 -4.72
CA HIS A 17 -7.18 -9.18 -5.43
C HIS A 17 -8.30 -9.94 -6.18
N HIS A 18 -7.98 -11.11 -6.75
CA HIS A 18 -8.93 -11.94 -7.50
C HIS A 18 -10.05 -12.55 -6.65
N SER A 19 -9.95 -12.51 -5.32
CA SER A 19 -10.96 -13.04 -4.39
C SER A 19 -12.06 -12.02 -4.02
N PHE A 20 -12.05 -10.84 -4.67
CA PHE A 20 -12.95 -9.72 -4.42
C PHE A 20 -13.70 -9.33 -5.70
N ASP A 21 -14.83 -8.64 -5.56
CA ASP A 21 -15.63 -8.17 -6.71
C ASP A 21 -14.89 -7.12 -7.55
N GLY A 22 -13.94 -6.42 -6.92
CA GLY A 22 -13.02 -5.51 -7.55
C GLY A 22 -11.91 -5.10 -6.59
N ALA A 23 -10.82 -4.59 -7.15
CA ALA A 23 -9.65 -4.24 -6.37
C ALA A 23 -8.94 -3.03 -6.99
N SER A 24 -8.33 -2.20 -6.15
CA SER A 24 -7.54 -1.05 -6.61
C SER A 24 -6.32 -0.85 -5.71
N PHE A 25 -5.22 -0.46 -6.33
CA PHE A 25 -4.00 -0.04 -5.65
C PHE A 25 -3.79 1.44 -5.97
N LEU A 26 -3.84 2.28 -4.95
CA LEU A 26 -3.76 3.73 -5.03
C LEU A 26 -2.46 4.20 -4.37
N GLU A 27 -1.64 4.93 -5.10
CA GLU A 27 -0.42 5.55 -4.57
C GLU A 27 -0.75 7.03 -4.26
N THR A 28 -0.74 7.44 -2.99
CA THR A 28 -1.12 8.80 -2.59
C THR A 28 0.04 9.79 -2.57
N ALA A 29 1.28 9.30 -2.77
CA ALA A 29 2.50 10.09 -2.69
C ALA A 29 2.81 10.94 -3.95
N SER A 30 2.09 10.75 -5.06
CA SER A 30 2.21 11.63 -6.22
C SER A 30 1.32 12.87 -6.03
N GLU A 31 1.68 14.00 -6.62
CA GLU A 31 0.86 15.23 -6.68
C GLU A 31 -0.45 15.07 -7.49
N GLU A 32 -1.03 13.87 -7.50
CA GLU A 32 -2.32 13.59 -8.08
C GLU A 32 -3.39 14.38 -7.35
N LYS A 33 -4.20 15.09 -8.15
CA LYS A 33 -5.43 15.70 -7.65
C LYS A 33 -6.29 14.55 -7.14
N LEU A 34 -6.73 14.58 -5.88
CA LEU A 34 -7.58 13.56 -5.23
C LEU A 34 -8.73 13.03 -6.11
N VAL A 35 -9.26 13.89 -7.00
CA VAL A 35 -10.24 13.54 -8.02
C VAL A 35 -9.78 12.38 -8.93
N ASP A 36 -8.52 12.37 -9.35
CA ASP A 36 -7.97 11.35 -10.22
C ASP A 36 -7.78 10.02 -9.49
N LEU A 37 -7.41 10.04 -8.21
CA LEU A 37 -7.43 8.84 -7.36
C LEU A 37 -8.85 8.29 -7.18
N GLN A 38 -9.86 9.15 -7.01
CA GLN A 38 -11.26 8.72 -6.96
C GLN A 38 -11.71 8.09 -8.28
N LYS A 39 -11.36 8.70 -9.42
CA LYS A 39 -11.65 8.14 -10.75
C LYS A 39 -10.96 6.80 -10.93
N LYS A 40 -9.69 6.68 -10.55
CA LYS A 40 -8.92 5.44 -10.60
C LYS A 40 -9.57 4.35 -9.77
N LEU A 41 -9.93 4.64 -8.51
CA LEU A 41 -10.60 3.70 -7.63
C LEU A 41 -11.89 3.16 -8.25
N ILE A 42 -12.73 4.07 -8.77
CA ILE A 42 -14.00 3.70 -9.43
C ILE A 42 -13.73 2.86 -10.69
N SER A 43 -12.76 3.27 -11.52
CA SER A 43 -12.40 2.59 -12.77
C SER A 43 -11.84 1.19 -12.54
N ASP A 44 -10.94 1.04 -11.57
CA ASP A 44 -10.30 -0.25 -11.26
C ASP A 44 -11.35 -1.27 -10.78
N ILE A 45 -12.35 -0.83 -10.01
CA ILE A 45 -13.37 -1.72 -9.43
C ILE A 45 -14.54 -1.98 -10.38
N LEU A 46 -15.00 -0.97 -11.13
CA LEU A 46 -16.16 -1.10 -12.02
C LEU A 46 -15.79 -1.44 -13.48
N LYS A 47 -14.49 -1.47 -13.81
CA LYS A 47 -13.95 -1.54 -15.18
C LYS A 47 -14.39 -0.30 -16.01
N PRO A 48 -14.10 -0.15 -17.32
CA PRO A 48 -14.31 1.12 -18.01
C PRO A 48 -15.81 1.42 -18.16
N ALA A 49 -16.35 2.08 -17.13
CA ALA A 49 -17.64 2.72 -17.11
C ALA A 49 -17.44 4.22 -17.37
N TYR A 50 -18.49 4.89 -17.80
CA TYR A 50 -18.48 6.35 -17.85
C TYR A 50 -18.36 6.90 -16.41
N ILE A 51 -17.21 7.51 -16.11
CA ILE A 51 -16.89 8.13 -14.82
C ILE A 51 -16.97 9.64 -14.99
N LEU A 52 -18.04 10.23 -14.47
CA LEU A 52 -18.17 11.68 -14.34
C LEU A 52 -17.85 12.09 -12.91
N VAL A 53 -16.57 12.37 -12.66
CA VAL A 53 -16.13 12.99 -11.39
C VAL A 53 -15.41 14.28 -11.74
N SER A 54 -16.03 15.42 -11.43
CA SER A 54 -15.46 16.76 -11.66
C SER A 54 -14.93 17.41 -10.38
N SER A 55 -15.34 16.90 -9.21
CA SER A 55 -14.91 17.40 -7.90
C SER A 55 -14.76 16.28 -6.87
N ILE A 56 -14.05 16.58 -5.77
CA ILE A 56 -13.84 15.62 -4.66
C ILE A 56 -15.18 15.15 -4.10
N ASN A 57 -16.12 16.07 -3.87
CA ASN A 57 -17.43 15.75 -3.28
C ASN A 57 -18.24 14.81 -4.19
N GLU A 58 -18.21 15.05 -5.50
CA GLU A 58 -18.83 14.15 -6.49
C GLU A 58 -18.18 12.77 -6.45
N GLY A 59 -16.86 12.70 -6.45
CA GLY A 59 -16.14 11.42 -6.43
C GLY A 59 -16.40 10.62 -5.16
N THR A 60 -16.44 11.28 -4.00
CA THR A 60 -16.78 10.64 -2.72
C THR A 60 -18.22 10.09 -2.75
N LYS A 61 -19.16 10.83 -3.34
CA LYS A 61 -20.55 10.36 -3.50
C LYS A 61 -20.64 9.17 -4.45
N GLU A 62 -19.95 9.23 -5.59
CA GLU A 62 -19.90 8.14 -6.57
C GLU A 62 -19.30 6.86 -5.96
N ILE A 63 -18.21 6.98 -5.19
CA ILE A 63 -17.61 5.86 -4.46
C ILE A 63 -18.65 5.21 -3.54
N LYS A 64 -19.30 5.99 -2.66
CA LYS A 64 -20.31 5.44 -1.73
C LYS A 64 -21.49 4.80 -2.47
N GLN A 65 -22.01 5.47 -3.49
CA GLN A 65 -23.21 5.01 -4.20
C GLN A 65 -22.94 3.73 -5.01
N ARG A 66 -21.78 3.64 -5.67
CA ARG A 66 -21.50 2.55 -6.62
C ARG A 66 -20.69 1.42 -6.00
N LEU A 67 -19.84 1.71 -5.03
CA LEU A 67 -18.96 0.73 -4.37
C LEU A 67 -19.50 0.27 -3.00
N GLY A 68 -20.50 0.96 -2.43
CA GLY A 68 -21.05 0.68 -1.10
C GLY A 68 -21.69 -0.71 -0.91
N LYS A 69 -21.94 -1.46 -1.99
CA LYS A 69 -22.44 -2.84 -1.95
C LYS A 69 -21.45 -3.87 -2.50
N ARG A 70 -20.27 -3.43 -2.92
CA ARG A 70 -19.24 -4.29 -3.51
C ARG A 70 -18.27 -4.76 -2.44
N ARG A 71 -17.92 -6.04 -2.49
CA ARG A 71 -16.84 -6.59 -1.67
C ARG A 71 -15.51 -6.30 -2.36
N VAL A 72 -14.75 -5.32 -1.86
CA VAL A 72 -13.54 -4.82 -2.54
C VAL A 72 -12.25 -5.04 -1.75
N LEU A 73 -11.12 -5.12 -2.47
CA LEU A 73 -9.77 -5.01 -1.89
C LEU A 73 -9.12 -3.70 -2.34
N VAL A 74 -8.93 -2.76 -1.42
CA VAL A 74 -8.31 -1.47 -1.73
C VAL A 74 -7.02 -1.32 -0.94
N VAL A 75 -5.91 -1.04 -1.64
CA VAL A 75 -4.67 -0.59 -1.02
C VAL A 75 -4.53 0.91 -1.23
N ILE A 76 -4.27 1.64 -0.15
CA ILE A 76 -3.86 3.05 -0.19
C ILE A 76 -2.44 3.13 0.33
N ASP A 77 -1.50 3.40 -0.56
CA ASP A 77 -0.08 3.45 -0.27
C ASP A 77 0.38 4.88 0.04
N ASP A 78 1.03 5.04 1.19
CA ASP A 78 1.60 6.28 1.73
C ASP A 78 0.57 7.38 2.04
N LEU A 79 -0.52 6.99 2.70
CA LEU A 79 -1.54 7.93 3.19
C LEU A 79 -0.94 8.86 4.26
N ASP A 80 -1.06 10.16 4.06
CA ASP A 80 -0.40 11.18 4.90
C ASP A 80 -1.35 12.14 5.61
N SER A 81 -2.63 12.16 5.24
CA SER A 81 -3.60 13.14 5.74
C SER A 81 -5.02 12.60 5.89
N VAL A 82 -5.78 13.19 6.81
CA VAL A 82 -7.22 12.91 7.00
C VAL A 82 -8.03 13.33 5.76
N GLN A 83 -7.57 14.37 5.06
CA GLN A 83 -8.21 14.88 3.84
C GLN A 83 -8.19 13.86 2.71
N GLN A 84 -7.04 13.20 2.46
CA GLN A 84 -6.95 12.07 1.52
C GLN A 84 -7.90 10.93 1.92
N ARG A 85 -7.92 10.59 3.21
CA ARG A 85 -8.79 9.54 3.77
C ARG A 85 -10.27 9.80 3.51
N ASP A 86 -10.71 11.03 3.78
CA ASP A 86 -12.10 11.45 3.58
C ASP A 86 -12.48 11.53 2.10
N ALA A 87 -11.59 12.07 1.26
CA ALA A 87 -11.80 12.15 -0.19
C ALA A 87 -12.02 10.76 -0.81
N LEU A 88 -11.20 9.77 -0.43
CA LEU A 88 -11.33 8.39 -0.90
C LEU A 88 -12.49 7.62 -0.26
N ALA A 89 -13.32 8.29 0.56
CA ALA A 89 -14.43 7.69 1.29
C ALA A 89 -14.01 6.46 2.10
N ILE A 90 -12.83 6.46 2.73
CA ILE A 90 -12.38 5.31 3.53
C ILE A 90 -13.04 5.39 4.91
N LYS A 91 -14.31 4.96 4.97
CA LYS A 91 -15.13 4.86 6.19
C LYS A 91 -15.79 3.48 6.25
N PRO A 92 -16.13 2.98 7.46
CA PRO A 92 -16.65 1.61 7.63
C PRO A 92 -17.87 1.27 6.75
N ASP A 93 -18.67 2.27 6.39
CA ASP A 93 -19.93 2.16 5.64
C ASP A 93 -19.78 2.37 4.12
N SER A 94 -18.57 2.64 3.63
CA SER A 94 -18.38 3.11 2.26
C SER A 94 -18.22 1.99 1.24
N PHE A 95 -18.08 0.74 1.70
CA PHE A 95 -17.95 -0.46 0.87
C PHE A 95 -18.83 -1.60 1.38
N GLY A 96 -19.06 -2.60 0.54
CA GLY A 96 -19.90 -3.75 0.88
C GLY A 96 -19.27 -4.67 1.94
N PRO A 97 -20.08 -5.51 2.61
CA PRO A 97 -19.60 -6.49 3.58
C PRO A 97 -18.49 -7.39 3.03
N GLY A 98 -17.50 -7.69 3.87
CA GLY A 98 -16.35 -8.53 3.50
C GLY A 98 -15.23 -7.80 2.74
N SER A 99 -15.35 -6.49 2.54
CA SER A 99 -14.29 -5.65 1.97
C SER A 99 -13.07 -5.57 2.89
N ARG A 100 -11.90 -5.34 2.29
CA ARG A 100 -10.63 -5.15 3.00
C ARG A 100 -9.93 -3.92 2.46
N ILE A 101 -9.56 -3.02 3.37
CA ILE A 101 -8.82 -1.81 3.05
C ILE A 101 -7.47 -1.91 3.76
N ILE A 102 -6.39 -1.78 3.02
CA ILE A 102 -5.02 -1.81 3.53
C ILE A 102 -4.45 -0.41 3.33
N ILE A 103 -3.96 0.20 4.41
CA ILE A 103 -3.35 1.52 4.38
C ILE A 103 -1.89 1.35 4.76
N THR A 104 -0.98 1.86 3.94
CA THR A 104 0.40 2.07 4.38
C THR A 104 0.57 3.55 4.74
N SER A 105 1.27 3.82 5.84
CA SER A 105 1.60 5.19 6.24
C SER A 105 2.92 5.19 6.99
N ARG A 106 3.62 6.31 6.93
CA ARG A 106 4.79 6.61 7.77
C ARG A 106 4.38 7.19 9.13
N ASN A 107 3.12 7.61 9.28
CA ASN A 107 2.61 8.31 10.45
C ASN A 107 1.62 7.42 11.23
N GLU A 108 2.09 6.80 12.31
CA GLU A 108 1.23 5.97 13.17
C GLU A 108 0.14 6.80 13.87
N HIS A 109 0.41 8.06 14.21
CA HIS A 109 -0.59 8.94 14.82
C HIS A 109 -1.77 9.20 13.88
N LEU A 110 -1.53 9.35 12.57
CA LEU A 110 -2.60 9.45 11.58
C LEU A 110 -3.51 8.23 11.61
N LEU A 111 -2.93 7.02 11.67
CA LEU A 111 -3.69 5.76 11.72
C LEU A 111 -4.59 5.68 12.97
N LYS A 112 -4.12 6.20 14.11
CA LYS A 112 -4.90 6.32 15.34
C LYS A 112 -6.04 7.33 15.18
N ILE A 113 -5.79 8.49 14.57
CA ILE A 113 -6.81 9.53 14.32
C ILE A 113 -7.92 9.02 13.40
N ILE A 114 -7.58 8.31 12.32
CA ILE A 114 -8.58 7.78 11.39
C ILE A 114 -9.31 6.53 11.94
N ASN A 115 -8.86 6.01 13.09
CA ASN A 115 -9.43 4.89 13.84
C ASN A 115 -9.52 3.59 13.01
N VAL A 116 -8.37 3.12 12.53
CA VAL A 116 -8.27 1.82 11.83
C VAL A 116 -8.48 0.63 12.76
N ASP A 117 -8.96 -0.49 12.22
CA ASP A 117 -9.24 -1.71 13.02
C ASP A 117 -7.97 -2.35 13.61
N LYS A 118 -6.85 -2.28 12.88
CA LYS A 118 -5.57 -2.87 13.29
C LYS A 118 -4.39 -2.11 12.69
N ILE A 119 -3.37 -1.87 13.51
CA ILE A 119 -2.07 -1.32 13.09
C ILE A 119 -1.04 -2.45 13.12
N CYS A 120 -0.28 -2.59 12.03
CA CYS A 120 0.78 -3.59 11.88
C CYS A 120 2.12 -2.88 11.64
N PRO A 121 2.96 -2.70 12.67
CA PRO A 121 4.33 -2.22 12.50
C PRO A 121 5.15 -3.22 11.68
N LEU A 122 5.93 -2.73 10.71
CA LEU A 122 6.91 -3.55 9.99
C LEU A 122 8.29 -3.39 10.66
N PRO A 123 8.87 -4.47 11.20
CA PRO A 123 10.23 -4.42 11.74
C PRO A 123 11.26 -4.28 10.62
N ALA A 124 12.49 -3.87 10.99
CA ALA A 124 13.64 -3.99 10.11
C ALA A 124 13.98 -5.46 9.86
N MET A 125 14.67 -5.73 8.75
CA MET A 125 15.19 -7.06 8.45
C MET A 125 16.24 -7.45 9.49
N ASN A 126 16.27 -8.74 9.84
CA ASN A 126 17.41 -9.29 10.56
C ASN A 126 18.63 -9.39 9.63
N GLU A 127 19.82 -9.62 10.21
CA GLU A 127 21.08 -9.69 9.46
C GLU A 127 21.03 -10.74 8.33
N GLY A 128 20.43 -11.91 8.58
CA GLY A 128 20.31 -12.97 7.60
C GLY A 128 19.42 -12.59 6.41
N GLU A 129 18.25 -12.01 6.69
CA GLU A 129 17.33 -11.49 5.67
C GLU A 129 17.96 -10.39 4.83
N ALA A 130 18.68 -9.47 5.47
CA ALA A 130 19.35 -8.38 4.79
C ALA A 130 20.56 -8.87 3.96
N LEU A 131 21.28 -9.88 4.43
CA LEU A 131 22.36 -10.54 3.69
C LEU A 131 21.83 -11.28 2.46
N GLU A 132 20.73 -12.02 2.61
CA GLU A 132 20.05 -12.67 1.50
C GLU A 132 19.57 -11.64 0.46
N LEU A 133 18.94 -10.54 0.91
CA LEU A 133 18.48 -9.48 0.02
C LEU A 133 19.66 -8.85 -0.76
N LEU A 134 20.72 -8.44 -0.04
CA LEU A 134 21.93 -7.90 -0.68
C LEU A 134 22.47 -8.89 -1.70
N SER A 135 22.51 -10.17 -1.35
CA SER A 135 23.04 -11.21 -2.22
C SER A 135 22.22 -11.39 -3.50
N TRP A 136 20.89 -11.38 -3.41
CA TRP A 136 20.03 -11.45 -4.58
C TRP A 136 20.25 -10.28 -5.54
N HIS A 137 20.52 -9.09 -5.00
CA HIS A 137 20.78 -7.89 -5.79
C HIS A 137 22.19 -7.84 -6.40
N ALA A 138 23.22 -8.18 -5.62
CA ALA A 138 24.62 -8.07 -6.03
C ALA A 138 25.14 -9.30 -6.80
N PHE A 139 24.74 -10.50 -6.39
CA PHE A 139 25.31 -11.76 -6.88
C PHE A 139 24.31 -12.65 -7.64
N ARG A 140 23.01 -12.26 -7.67
CA ARG A 140 21.92 -13.06 -8.27
C ARG A 140 21.78 -14.46 -7.64
N ASN A 141 22.16 -14.58 -6.37
CA ASN A 141 22.07 -15.80 -5.58
C ASN A 141 21.55 -15.48 -4.17
N ASN A 142 21.05 -16.47 -3.44
CA ASN A 142 20.53 -16.29 -2.08
C ASN A 142 21.65 -16.11 -1.01
N TYR A 143 22.90 -16.34 -1.37
CA TYR A 143 24.04 -16.17 -0.49
C TYR A 143 25.27 -15.62 -1.22
N PRO A 144 26.07 -14.74 -0.58
CA PRO A 144 27.26 -14.17 -1.19
C PRO A 144 28.28 -15.24 -1.59
N ASN A 145 29.08 -14.96 -2.63
CA ASN A 145 30.25 -15.78 -2.92
C ASN A 145 31.21 -15.75 -1.73
N GLU A 146 31.94 -16.84 -1.50
CA GLU A 146 32.81 -17.02 -0.32
C GLU A 146 33.77 -15.84 -0.09
N GLU A 147 34.35 -15.29 -1.16
CA GLU A 147 35.29 -14.17 -1.10
C GLU A 147 34.65 -12.83 -0.65
N TYR A 148 33.32 -12.69 -0.75
CA TYR A 148 32.60 -11.45 -0.39
C TYR A 148 31.83 -11.54 0.92
N ILE A 149 31.74 -12.68 1.60
CA ILE A 149 30.91 -12.87 2.81
C ILE A 149 31.17 -11.78 3.85
N GLU A 150 32.44 -11.56 4.21
CA GLU A 150 32.80 -10.59 5.25
C GLU A 150 32.56 -9.13 4.82
N LEU A 151 32.70 -8.81 3.53
CA LEU A 151 32.37 -7.48 3.00
C LEU A 151 30.86 -7.26 2.95
N SER A 152 30.09 -8.27 2.55
CA SER A 152 28.63 -8.23 2.52
C SER A 152 28.04 -8.05 3.93
N ARG A 153 28.56 -8.76 4.93
CA ARG A 153 28.15 -8.57 6.34
C ARG A 153 28.40 -7.15 6.83
N LYS A 154 29.57 -6.58 6.54
CA LYS A 154 29.88 -5.18 6.88
C LYS A 154 28.91 -4.22 6.20
N ALA A 155 28.66 -4.39 4.90
CA ALA A 155 27.72 -3.57 4.15
C ALA A 155 26.30 -3.62 4.75
N VAL A 156 25.79 -4.82 5.02
CA VAL A 156 24.48 -5.02 5.68
C VAL A 156 24.43 -4.36 7.06
N GLY A 157 25.52 -4.47 7.84
CA GLY A 157 25.65 -3.81 9.13
C GLY A 157 25.49 -2.29 9.05
N TYR A 158 26.03 -1.66 8.01
CA TYR A 158 25.84 -0.22 7.76
C TYR A 158 24.40 0.14 7.37
N CYS A 159 23.70 -0.72 6.63
CA CYS A 159 22.32 -0.49 6.19
C CYS A 159 21.28 -0.63 7.32
N GLY A 160 21.65 -1.23 8.46
CA GLY A 160 20.80 -1.30 9.65
C GLY A 160 19.47 -2.05 9.46
N GLY A 161 19.46 -3.04 8.56
CA GLY A 161 18.26 -3.84 8.26
C GLY A 161 17.20 -3.11 7.44
N LEU A 162 17.51 -1.95 6.84
CA LEU A 162 16.62 -1.24 5.92
C LEU A 162 16.78 -1.80 4.50
N PRO A 163 15.73 -2.40 3.90
CA PRO A 163 15.80 -2.97 2.55
C PRO A 163 16.19 -1.99 1.43
N LEU A 164 15.92 -0.69 1.63
CA LEU A 164 16.17 0.34 0.62
C LEU A 164 17.57 0.97 0.70
N ALA A 165 18.24 0.83 1.85
CA ALA A 165 19.50 1.53 2.15
C ALA A 165 20.70 0.95 1.39
#